data_AF-A0A7R8ZXZ8-F1
#
_entry.id   AF-A0A7R8ZXZ8-F1
#
_cell.length_a   1.000
_cell.length_b   1.000
_cell.length_c   1.000
_cell.angle_alpha   90.00
_cell.angle_beta   90.00
_cell.angle_gamma   90.00
#
_symmetry.space_group_name_H-M   'P 1'
#
loop_
_entity.id
_entity.type
_entity.pdbx_description
1 polymer ?
#
loop_
_entity_poly.entity_id
_entity_poly.type
_entity_poly.pdbx_seq_one_letter_code
_entity_poly.pdbx_strand_id
1 'polypeptide(L)'
;MVGSSIFINGRLLSGSVFGGDTLFELRTSLQLTDLEREGGFAAHASPFAQGNDLENLTQNAGFILLTIDSDEIRVNYPSMFELMWDLQGMGDSNATWNRRAHLPRIAILAASAIDQELSGNPDGTVSSTFQ
;
A
#
# COMPACT_ATOMS: atom_id res chain seq x y z
N MET A 1 -6.78 5.59 -4.30
CA MET A 1 -6.69 6.63 -3.27
C MET A 1 -8.06 6.78 -2.62
N VAL A 2 -8.16 6.69 -1.29
CA VAL A 2 -9.41 6.88 -0.56
C VAL A 2 -9.57 8.38 -0.34
N GLY A 3 -10.49 8.98 -1.07
CA GLY A 3 -10.87 10.37 -0.93
C GLY A 3 -11.99 10.51 0.10
N SER A 4 -11.86 11.48 1.01
CA SER A 4 -12.94 11.85 1.92
C SER A 4 -13.24 13.34 1.78
N SER A 5 -14.51 13.66 1.58
CA SER A 5 -15.03 15.03 1.59
C SER A 5 -16.12 15.12 2.65
N ILE A 6 -15.95 16.08 3.56
CA ILE A 6 -16.70 16.13 4.81
C ILE A 6 -17.22 17.55 5.04
N PHE A 7 -18.52 17.67 5.30
CA PHE A 7 -19.20 18.96 5.46
C PHE A 7 -19.78 19.12 6.88
N ILE A 8 -19.53 20.28 7.53
CA ILE A 8 -20.21 20.71 8.77
C ILE A 8 -20.54 22.20 8.73
N ASN A 9 -21.80 22.61 8.98
CA ASN A 9 -22.19 24.01 9.25
C ASN A 9 -21.57 25.06 8.28
N GLY A 10 -21.43 24.71 7.00
CA GLY A 10 -20.83 25.58 5.97
C GLY A 10 -19.30 25.50 5.81
N ARG A 11 -18.61 24.56 6.47
CA ARG A 11 -17.16 24.32 6.35
C ARG A 11 -16.90 22.94 5.74
N LEU A 12 -15.96 22.90 4.78
CA LEU A 12 -15.52 21.69 4.07
C LEU A 12 -14.14 21.27 4.59
N LEU A 13 -14.00 20.00 4.95
CA LEU A 13 -12.72 19.33 5.10
C LEU A 13 -12.62 18.27 4.00
N SER A 14 -11.56 18.34 3.20
CA SER A 14 -11.28 17.35 2.14
C SER A 14 -9.86 16.86 2.31
N GLY A 15 -9.68 15.55 2.17
CA GLY A 15 -8.39 14.90 2.29
C GLY A 15 -8.42 13.51 1.64
N SER A 16 -7.25 13.05 1.24
CA SER A 16 -7.06 11.76 0.58
C SER A 16 -5.97 10.97 1.27
N VAL A 17 -6.18 9.67 1.43
CA VAL A 17 -5.19 8.75 2.02
C VAL A 17 -5.04 7.51 1.14
N PHE A 18 -3.95 6.77 1.34
CA PHE A 18 -3.79 5.46 0.70
C PHE A 18 -4.69 4.43 1.39
N GLY A 19 -5.50 3.75 0.58
CA GLY A 19 -6.47 2.73 0.98
C GLY A 19 -5.85 1.37 1.23
N GLY A 20 -6.60 0.52 1.93
CA GLY A 20 -6.19 -0.81 2.40
C GLY A 20 -5.62 -1.73 1.32
N ASP A 21 -6.07 -1.59 0.07
CA ASP A 21 -5.64 -2.42 -1.06
C ASP A 21 -4.37 -1.89 -1.75
N THR A 22 -3.81 -0.78 -1.28
CA THR A 22 -2.55 -0.23 -1.82
C THR A 22 -1.42 -1.25 -1.69
N LEU A 23 -0.67 -1.41 -2.79
CA LEU A 23 0.48 -2.31 -2.94
C LEU A 23 0.17 -3.75 -2.53
N PHE A 24 -1.07 -4.21 -2.73
CA PHE A 24 -1.44 -5.58 -2.37
C PHE A 24 -0.57 -6.62 -3.09
N GLU A 25 -0.21 -6.38 -4.36
CA GLU A 25 0.67 -7.25 -5.15
C GLU A 25 2.05 -7.41 -4.48
N LEU A 26 2.71 -6.27 -4.22
CA LEU A 26 4.02 -6.21 -3.58
C LEU A 26 4.02 -6.82 -2.18
N ARG A 27 2.99 -6.53 -1.38
CA ARG A 27 2.87 -7.09 -0.02
C ARG A 27 2.72 -8.61 -0.06
N THR A 28 1.94 -9.12 -1.01
CA THR A 28 1.72 -10.55 -1.17
C THR A 28 3.01 -11.28 -1.59
N SER A 29 3.75 -10.74 -2.55
CA SER A 29 5.01 -11.36 -3.01
C SER A 29 6.10 -11.39 -1.92
N LEU A 30 6.19 -10.32 -1.13
CA LEU A 30 7.09 -10.26 0.04
C LEU A 30 6.67 -11.21 1.16
N GLN A 31 5.38 -11.28 1.48
CA GLN A 31 4.86 -12.21 2.50
C GLN A 31 5.09 -13.67 2.10
N LEU A 32 4.87 -14.01 0.82
CA LEU A 32 5.12 -15.37 0.33
C LEU A 32 6.60 -15.73 0.43
N THR A 33 7.48 -14.79 0.06
CA THR A 33 8.93 -15.00 0.15
C THR A 33 9.40 -15.22 1.59
N ASP A 34 8.93 -14.39 2.53
CA ASP A 34 9.28 -14.54 3.94
C ASP A 34 8.79 -15.87 4.50
N LEU A 35 7.56 -16.27 4.14
CA LEU A 35 6.96 -17.52 4.58
C LEU A 35 7.77 -18.73 4.09
N GLU A 36 8.12 -18.75 2.81
CA GLU A 36 8.88 -19.85 2.20
C GLU A 36 10.29 -19.98 2.78
N ARG A 37 10.93 -18.86 3.12
CA ARG A 37 12.37 -18.86 3.44
C ARG A 37 12.68 -18.77 4.92
N GLU A 38 11.84 -18.10 5.69
CA GLU A 38 12.12 -17.78 7.08
C GLU A 38 11.10 -18.38 8.05
N GLY A 39 10.00 -18.96 7.53
CA GLY A 39 8.95 -19.56 8.36
C GLY A 39 8.17 -18.52 9.19
N GLY A 40 8.19 -17.26 8.77
CA GLY A 40 7.50 -16.13 9.39
C GLY A 40 7.20 -15.03 8.36
N PHE A 41 6.71 -13.87 8.79
CA PHE A 41 6.52 -12.71 7.91
C PHE A 41 6.96 -11.43 8.63
N ALA A 42 7.53 -10.48 7.88
CA ALA A 42 7.83 -9.14 8.35
C ALA A 42 6.97 -8.09 7.65
N ALA A 43 6.76 -6.95 8.31
CA ALA A 43 6.10 -5.81 7.69
C ALA A 43 7.11 -5.02 6.86
N HIS A 44 6.92 -5.01 5.54
CA HIS A 44 7.81 -4.37 4.57
C HIS A 44 7.25 -3.09 3.94
N ALA A 45 5.96 -2.85 4.07
CA ALA A 45 5.25 -1.66 3.61
C ALA A 45 4.48 -1.02 4.78
N SER A 46 4.02 0.22 4.59
CA SER A 46 3.21 0.91 5.59
C SER A 46 1.86 0.21 5.83
N PRO A 47 1.29 0.34 7.03
CA PRO A 47 -0.13 0.04 7.22
C PRO A 47 -0.98 1.06 6.47
N PHE A 48 -1.90 0.57 5.64
CA PHE A 48 -2.84 1.41 4.89
C PHE A 48 -4.20 1.48 5.59
N ALA A 49 -4.89 2.62 5.44
CA ALA A 49 -6.17 2.85 6.11
C ALA A 49 -7.30 2.12 5.40
N GLN A 50 -8.17 1.45 6.15
CA GLN A 50 -9.41 0.90 5.60
C GLN A 50 -10.50 1.98 5.60
N GLY A 51 -11.50 1.86 4.70
CA GLY A 51 -12.63 2.80 4.67
C GLY A 51 -13.32 2.95 6.03
N ASN A 52 -13.48 1.83 6.75
CA ASN A 52 -14.05 1.81 8.10
C ASN A 52 -13.24 2.61 9.13
N ASP A 53 -11.91 2.70 8.99
CA ASP A 53 -11.07 3.47 9.90
C ASP A 53 -11.34 4.97 9.75
N LEU A 54 -11.56 5.43 8.50
CA LEU A 54 -11.92 6.82 8.20
C LEU A 54 -13.32 7.15 8.71
N GLU A 55 -14.29 6.26 8.53
CA GLU A 55 -15.65 6.43 9.06
C GLU A 55 -15.63 6.60 10.57
N ASN A 56 -14.95 5.70 11.28
CA ASN A 56 -14.85 5.76 12.73
C ASN A 56 -14.12 7.03 13.20
N LEU A 57 -13.04 7.43 12.54
CA LEU A 57 -12.28 8.63 12.91
C LEU A 57 -13.12 9.90 12.75
N THR A 58 -13.87 9.99 11.65
CA THR A 58 -14.64 11.20 11.32
C THR A 58 -15.94 11.29 12.12
N GLN A 59 -16.62 10.17 12.37
CA GLN A 59 -17.73 10.12 13.32
C GLN A 59 -17.29 10.52 14.73
N ASN A 60 -16.16 10.00 15.21
CA ASN A 60 -15.62 10.37 16.53
C ASN A 60 -15.18 11.84 16.61
N ALA A 61 -14.73 12.41 15.49
CA ALA A 61 -14.37 13.83 15.40
C ALA A 61 -15.60 14.76 15.25
N GLY A 62 -16.83 14.22 15.25
CA GLY A 62 -18.07 15.00 15.24
C GLY A 62 -18.52 15.45 13.86
N PHE A 63 -18.01 14.84 12.79
CA PHE A 63 -18.47 15.10 11.43
C PHE A 63 -19.77 14.33 11.13
N ILE A 64 -20.76 15.02 10.55
CA ILE A 64 -22.15 14.54 10.46
C ILE A 64 -22.58 14.18 9.03
N LEU A 65 -21.94 14.75 8.00
CA LEU A 65 -22.17 14.43 6.60
C LEU A 65 -20.84 13.96 5.98
N LEU A 66 -20.70 12.64 5.86
CA LEU A 66 -19.50 11.99 5.36
C LEU A 66 -19.74 11.47 3.94
N THR A 67 -18.90 11.88 3.00
CA THR A 67 -18.77 11.22 1.71
C THR A 67 -17.36 10.65 1.63
N ILE A 68 -17.27 9.32 1.74
CA ILE A 68 -16.05 8.57 1.46
C ILE A 68 -16.20 7.99 0.06
N ASP A 69 -15.19 8.21 -0.76
CA ASP A 69 -15.04 7.61 -2.07
C ASP A 69 -13.70 6.89 -2.15
N SER A 70 -13.63 5.85 -2.95
CA SER A 70 -12.42 5.04 -3.11
C SER A 70 -12.15 4.82 -4.58
N ASP A 71 -11.04 5.36 -5.05
CA ASP A 71 -10.56 5.14 -6.41
C ASP A 71 -9.41 4.14 -6.42
N GLU A 72 -9.34 3.30 -7.45
CA GLU A 72 -8.21 2.42 -7.70
C GLU A 72 -7.38 2.98 -8.86
N ILE A 73 -6.07 3.17 -8.65
CA ILE A 73 -5.13 3.55 -9.71
C ILE A 73 -4.12 2.42 -9.88
N ARG A 74 -4.01 1.89 -11.10
CA ARG A 74 -2.96 0.92 -11.46
C ARG A 74 -1.81 1.63 -12.14
N VAL A 75 -0.61 1.41 -11.62
CA VAL A 75 0.63 1.95 -12.18
C VAL A 75 1.52 0.78 -12.57
N ASN A 76 2.00 0.80 -13.82
CA ASN A 76 2.91 -0.23 -14.32
C ASN A 76 4.36 0.24 -14.14
N TYR A 77 5.16 -0.55 -13.44
CA TYR A 77 6.58 -0.33 -13.25
C TYR A 77 7.40 -1.29 -14.12
N PRO A 78 8.60 -0.90 -14.59
CA PRO A 78 9.46 -1.80 -15.34
C PRO A 78 9.80 -3.09 -14.58
N SER A 79 9.99 -3.00 -13.27
CA SER A 79 10.13 -4.14 -12.36
C SER A 79 9.83 -3.73 -10.92
N MET A 80 9.78 -4.72 -10.03
CA MET A 80 9.62 -4.51 -8.58
C MET A 80 10.72 -3.59 -7.99
N PHE A 81 11.91 -3.52 -8.61
CA PHE A 81 13.01 -2.69 -8.11
C PHE A 81 12.74 -1.20 -8.26
N GLU A 82 12.20 -0.76 -9.41
CA GLU A 82 11.82 0.63 -9.63
C GLU A 82 10.68 1.03 -8.69
N LEU A 83 9.71 0.13 -8.47
CA LEU A 83 8.65 0.34 -7.49
C LEU A 83 9.22 0.53 -6.07
N MET A 84 10.10 -0.37 -5.62
CA MET A 84 10.71 -0.28 -4.30
C MET A 84 11.55 1.00 -4.14
N TRP A 85 12.21 1.44 -5.20
CA TRP A 85 12.96 2.71 -5.21
C TRP A 85 12.03 3.91 -5.04
N ASP A 86 10.89 3.92 -5.72
CA ASP A 86 9.91 5.00 -5.60
C ASP A 86 9.31 5.04 -4.19
N LEU A 87 8.95 3.88 -3.64
CA LEU A 87 8.46 3.75 -2.25
C LEU A 87 9.49 4.23 -1.21
N GLN A 88 10.78 3.99 -1.46
CA GLN A 88 11.84 4.52 -0.62
C GLN A 88 11.88 6.06 -0.69
N GLY A 89 11.68 6.64 -1.88
CA GLY A 89 11.55 8.08 -2.08
C GLY A 89 10.32 8.69 -1.39
N MET A 90 9.22 7.94 -1.34
CA MET A 90 7.98 8.32 -0.65
C MET A 90 8.08 8.20 0.88
N GLY A 91 9.13 7.55 1.41
CA GLY A 91 9.33 7.31 2.84
C GLY A 91 8.54 6.13 3.40
N ASP A 92 7.89 5.34 2.53
CA ASP A 92 7.04 4.20 2.92
C ASP A 92 7.83 3.13 3.68
N SER A 93 9.13 2.99 3.37
CA SER A 93 10.04 2.07 4.05
C SER A 93 10.29 2.39 5.54
N ASN A 94 9.84 3.54 6.05
CA ASN A 94 10.13 3.99 7.43
C ASN A 94 8.89 4.13 8.34
N ALA A 95 7.69 3.81 7.85
CA ALA A 95 6.46 4.03 8.62
C ALA A 95 6.17 2.96 9.68
N THR A 96 6.83 1.80 9.62
CA THR A 96 6.48 0.65 10.48
C THR A 96 7.38 0.52 11.70
N TRP A 97 6.78 0.53 12.90
CA TRP A 97 7.51 0.40 14.18
C TRP A 97 8.25 -0.93 14.31
N ASN A 98 7.69 -2.02 13.77
CA ASN A 98 8.28 -3.35 13.80
C ASN A 98 9.01 -3.70 12.48
N ARG A 99 9.50 -2.68 11.74
CA ARG A 99 10.17 -2.90 10.46
C ARG A 99 11.45 -3.70 10.66
N ARG A 100 11.75 -4.56 9.70
CA ARG A 100 13.08 -5.16 9.63
C ARG A 100 14.08 -4.11 9.16
N ALA A 101 15.21 -3.99 9.86
CA ALA A 101 16.24 -3.02 9.48
C ALA A 101 16.85 -3.32 8.10
N HIS A 102 16.85 -4.60 7.71
CA HIS A 102 17.43 -5.07 6.45
C HIS A 102 16.53 -6.14 5.81
N LEU A 103 16.16 -5.95 4.55
CA LEU A 103 15.71 -7.05 3.69
C LEU A 103 16.96 -7.71 3.05
N PRO A 104 17.13 -9.03 3.18
CA PRO A 104 18.22 -9.71 2.49
C PRO A 104 18.00 -9.63 0.98
N ARG A 105 19.06 -9.31 0.23
CA ARG A 105 19.02 -9.16 -1.24
C ARG A 105 18.43 -10.38 -1.94
N ILE A 106 18.70 -11.57 -1.41
CA ILE A 106 18.17 -12.82 -1.97
C ILE A 106 16.64 -12.88 -1.81
N ALA A 107 16.07 -12.38 -0.70
CA ALA A 107 14.61 -12.31 -0.53
C ALA A 107 14.00 -11.31 -1.52
N ILE A 108 14.60 -10.13 -1.70
CA ILE A 108 14.12 -9.18 -2.71
C ILE A 108 14.10 -9.80 -4.11
N LEU A 109 15.16 -10.55 -4.48
CA LEU A 109 15.21 -11.25 -5.76
C LEU A 109 14.12 -12.32 -5.89
N ALA A 110 13.86 -13.10 -4.84
CA ALA A 110 12.80 -14.09 -4.85
C ALA A 110 11.41 -13.44 -4.94
N ALA A 111 11.16 -12.39 -4.15
CA ALA A 111 9.93 -11.62 -4.20
C ALA A 111 9.70 -11.00 -5.58
N SER A 112 10.77 -10.52 -6.25
CA SER A 112 10.65 -9.97 -7.60
C SER A 112 10.25 -11.01 -8.65
N ALA A 113 10.72 -12.25 -8.50
CA ALA A 113 10.30 -13.35 -9.37
C ALA A 113 8.83 -13.73 -9.14
N ILE A 114 8.40 -13.78 -7.88
CA ILE A 114 7.01 -14.06 -7.49
C ILE A 114 6.08 -12.94 -7.99
N ASP A 115 6.47 -11.68 -7.80
CA ASP A 115 5.70 -10.52 -8.24
C ASP A 115 5.55 -10.49 -9.76
N GLN A 116 6.62 -10.83 -10.50
CA GLN A 116 6.55 -10.97 -11.96
C GLN A 116 5.62 -12.10 -12.40
N GLU A 117 5.53 -13.19 -11.65
CA GLU A 117 4.64 -14.32 -11.95
C GLU A 117 3.17 -13.99 -11.66
N LEU A 118 2.90 -13.28 -10.56
CA LEU A 118 1.55 -12.95 -10.11
C LEU A 118 0.96 -11.71 -10.80
N SER A 119 1.80 -10.69 -11.02
CA SER A 119 1.40 -9.32 -11.38
C SER A 119 2.09 -8.82 -12.65
N GLY A 120 2.83 -9.70 -13.34
CA GLY A 120 3.55 -9.37 -14.57
C GLY A 120 2.61 -9.21 -15.77
N ASN A 121 2.80 -8.12 -16.50
CA ASN A 121 2.13 -7.86 -17.76
C ASN A 121 2.85 -8.53 -18.94
N PRO A 122 2.17 -8.72 -20.09
CA PRO A 122 2.77 -9.32 -21.29
C PRO A 122 3.98 -8.55 -21.86
N ASP A 123 4.13 -7.28 -21.52
CA ASP A 123 5.26 -6.42 -21.91
C ASP A 123 6.46 -6.52 -20.97
N GLY A 124 6.36 -7.32 -19.90
CA GLY A 124 7.41 -7.50 -18.89
C GLY A 124 7.34 -6.51 -17.73
N THR A 125 6.41 -5.56 -17.72
CA THR A 125 6.19 -4.66 -16.58
C THR A 125 5.46 -5.37 -15.44
N VAL A 126 5.51 -4.82 -14.23
CA VAL A 126 4.69 -5.26 -13.08
C VAL A 126 3.62 -4.21 -12.77
N SER A 127 2.38 -4.65 -12.64
CA SER A 127 1.27 -3.78 -12.23
C SER A 127 1.23 -3.64 -10.72
N SER A 128 1.06 -2.41 -10.23
CA SER A 128 0.89 -2.14 -8.80
C SER A 128 -0.35 -1.29 -8.56
N THR A 129 -1.17 -1.72 -7.60
CA THR A 129 -2.42 -1.07 -7.26
C THR A 129 -2.24 -0.03 -6.16
N PHE A 130 -2.78 1.17 -6.37
CA PHE A 130 -2.83 2.25 -5.38
C PHE A 130 -4.30 2.62 -5.12
N GLN A 131 -4.78 2.22 -3.95
CA GLN A 131 -6.12 2.55 -3.45
C GLN A 131 -6.03 3.66 -2.42
#